data_AF-A0A2R9SPQ4-F1
#
_entry.id   AF-A0A2R9SPQ4-F1
#
_cell.length_a   1.000
_cell.length_b   1.000
_cell.length_c   1.000
_cell.angle_alpha   90.00
_cell.angle_beta   90.00
_cell.angle_gamma   90.00
#
_symmetry.space_group_name_H-M   'P 1'
#
loop_
_entity.id
_entity.type
_entity.pdbx_description
1 polymer ?
#
loop_
_entity_poly.entity_id
_entity_poly.type
_entity_poly.pdbx_seq_one_letter_code
_entity_poly.pdbx_strand_id
1 'polypeptide(L)' 'MITVLAEKPDQARKLAAPFPHTKGKGFLLINPCKEFPGGAKVTWAIGHLVELKNPDEYNVSLEEMELGQSPYYSGEF' A
#
# COMPACT_ATOMS: atom_id res chain seq x y z
N MET A 1 -10.43 12.77 7.60
CA MET A 1 -11.03 11.73 6.73
C MET A 1 -10.10 10.53 6.77
N ILE A 2 -10.62 9.34 7.09
CA ILE A 2 -9.81 8.12 7.25
C ILE A 2 -9.67 7.43 5.88
N THR A 3 -8.47 6.89 5.60
CA THR A 3 -8.20 6.08 4.41
C THR A 3 -7.71 4.70 4.84
N VAL A 4 -8.33 3.66 4.27
CA VAL A 4 -7.98 2.26 4.48
C VAL A 4 -7.37 1.73 3.19
N LEU A 5 -6.17 1.15 3.26
CA LEU A 5 -5.48 0.53 2.14
C LEU A 5 -5.51 -0.99 2.29
N ALA A 6 -6.19 -1.67 1.38
CA ALA A 6 -6.19 -3.12 1.29
C ALA A 6 -5.13 -3.63 0.31
N GLU A 7 -4.70 -4.89 0.44
CA GLU A 7 -3.73 -5.50 -0.47
C GLU A 7 -4.36 -5.83 -1.85
N LYS A 8 -5.68 -6.05 -1.88
CA LYS A 8 -6.40 -6.43 -3.10
C LYS A 8 -7.85 -5.96 -3.11
N PRO A 9 -8.47 -5.83 -4.31
CA PRO A 9 -9.86 -5.35 -4.44
C PRO A 9 -10.88 -6.16 -3.64
N ASP A 10 -10.69 -7.47 -3.54
CA ASP A 10 -11.62 -8.35 -2.82
C ASP A 10 -11.63 -8.09 -1.31
N GLN A 11 -10.46 -7.85 -0.74
CA GLN A 11 -10.31 -7.49 0.66
C GLN A 11 -10.95 -6.12 0.94
N ALA A 12 -10.74 -5.13 0.07
CA ALA A 12 -11.37 -3.83 0.19
C ALA A 12 -12.91 -3.91 0.21
N ARG A 13 -13.50 -4.74 -0.67
CA ARG A 13 -14.96 -4.97 -0.69
C ARG A 13 -15.46 -5.58 0.62
N LYS A 14 -14.75 -6.57 1.16
CA LYS A 14 -15.11 -7.20 2.45
C LYS A 14 -15.03 -6.21 3.61
N LEU A 15 -14.04 -5.31 3.62
CA LEU A 15 -13.90 -4.27 4.63
C LEU A 15 -15.03 -3.23 4.57
N ALA A 16 -15.48 -2.87 3.36
CA ALA A 16 -16.55 -1.89 3.18
C ALA A 16 -17.97 -2.49 3.31
N ALA A 17 -18.14 -3.80 3.13
CA ALA A 17 -19.44 -4.48 3.10
C ALA A 17 -20.35 -4.22 4.33
N PRO A 18 -19.84 -4.10 5.57
CA PRO A 18 -20.69 -3.81 6.73
C PRO A 18 -21.26 -2.38 6.76
N PHE A 19 -20.74 -1.48 5.94
CA PHE A 19 -21.08 -0.05 5.98
C PHE A 19 -21.83 0.40 4.72
N PRO A 20 -22.72 1.40 4.82
CA PRO A 20 -23.28 2.05 3.64
C PRO A 20 -22.15 2.70 2.83
N HIS A 21 -21.94 2.24 1.59
CA HIS A 21 -20.83 2.70 0.77
C HIS A 21 -21.18 2.90 -0.70
N THR A 22 -20.44 3.81 -1.35
CA THR A 22 -20.53 4.10 -2.80
C THR A 22 -19.27 3.63 -3.51
N LYS A 23 -19.41 3.07 -4.71
CA LYS A 23 -18.28 2.64 -5.54
C LYS A 23 -17.70 3.81 -6.34
N GLY A 24 -16.39 4.01 -6.26
CA GLY A 24 -15.62 4.92 -7.10
C GLY A 24 -14.68 4.16 -8.04
N LYS A 25 -13.88 4.89 -8.83
CA LYS A 25 -12.86 4.30 -9.70
C LYS A 25 -11.60 3.98 -8.88
N GLY A 26 -11.45 2.70 -8.49
CA GLY A 26 -10.30 2.23 -7.72
C GLY A 26 -10.43 2.40 -6.19
N PHE A 27 -11.60 2.80 -5.69
CA PHE A 27 -11.85 2.93 -4.26
C PHE A 27 -13.36 2.80 -3.93
N LEU A 28 -13.68 2.67 -2.66
CA LEU A 28 -15.02 2.69 -2.06
C LEU A 28 -15.09 3.86 -1.08
N LEU A 29 -16.22 4.54 -1.02
CA LEU A 29 -16.50 5.59 -0.03
C LEU A 29 -17.53 5.09 0.97
N ILE A 30 -17.13 4.93 2.22
CA ILE A 30 -18.02 4.69 3.34
C ILE A 30 -18.66 6.02 3.72
N ASN A 31 -19.99 6.06 3.71
CA ASN A 31 -20.76 7.23 4.14
C ASN A 31 -20.57 7.46 5.65
N PRO A 32 -20.76 8.71 6.14
CA PRO A 32 -20.77 8.99 7.56
C PRO A 32 -21.66 8.02 8.36
N CYS A 33 -21.08 7.39 9.38
CA CYS A 33 -21.74 6.45 10.27
C CYS A 33 -21.14 6.55 11.68
N LYS A 34 -21.65 5.75 12.62
CA LYS A 34 -21.21 5.79 14.03
C LYS A 34 -19.71 5.54 14.17
N GLU A 35 -19.18 4.58 13.42
CA GLU A 35 -17.77 4.19 13.44
C GLU A 35 -16.89 5.16 12.63
N PHE A 36 -17.46 5.76 11.58
CA PHE A 36 -16.79 6.74 10.73
C PHE A 36 -17.60 8.03 10.64
N PRO A 37 -17.56 8.92 11.65
CA PRO A 37 -18.36 10.15 11.66
C PRO A 37 -18.09 11.08 10.47
N GLY A 38 -16.87 11.05 9.92
CA GLY A 38 -16.48 11.78 8.71
C GLY A 38 -16.48 10.92 7.43
N GLY A 39 -17.06 9.72 7.48
CA GLY A 39 -16.89 8.69 6.46
C GLY A 39 -15.45 8.16 6.36
N ALA A 40 -15.24 7.24 5.42
CA ALA A 40 -13.91 6.69 5.15
C ALA A 40 -13.74 6.34 3.66
N LYS A 41 -12.51 6.36 3.17
CA LYS A 41 -12.16 5.89 1.83
C LYS A 41 -11.44 4.55 1.95
N VAL A 42 -11.94 3.52 1.27
CA VAL A 42 -11.26 2.22 1.19
C VAL A 42 -10.69 2.07 -0.22
N THR A 43 -9.38 1.94 -0.35
CA THR A 43 -8.67 1.73 -1.62
C THR A 43 -7.82 0.47 -1.52
N TRP A 44 -7.19 0.05 -2.61
CA TRP A 44 -6.34 -1.14 -2.61
C TRP A 44 -5.10 -0.96 -3.46
N ALA A 45 -4.02 -1.64 -3.06
CA ALA A 45 -2.90 -1.94 -3.93
C ALA A 45 -3.25 -3.13 -4.83
N ILE A 46 -2.49 -3.34 -5.90
CA ILE A 46 -2.53 -4.57 -6.69
C ILE A 46 -1.09 -5.02 -6.82
N GLY A 47 -0.70 -6.04 -6.05
CA GLY A 47 0.71 -6.45 -5.94
C GLY A 47 1.56 -5.41 -5.20
N HIS A 48 2.87 -5.47 -5.43
CA HIS A 48 3.81 -4.51 -4.87
C HIS A 48 3.68 -3.17 -5.61
N LEU A 49 3.40 -2.09 -4.87
CA LEU A 49 3.35 -0.74 -5.45
C LEU A 49 4.75 -0.18 -5.75
N VAL A 50 5.76 -0.73 -5.08
CA VAL A 50 7.16 -0.36 -5.20
C VAL A 50 7.97 -1.64 -5.23
N GLU A 51 9.06 -1.61 -5.98
CA GLU A 51 10.04 -2.70 -6.06
C GLU A 51 11.37 -2.17 -5.55
N LEU A 52 12.22 -3.08 -5.03
CA LEU A 52 13.59 -2.73 -4.70
C LEU A 52 14.31 -2.36 -6.00
N LYS A 53 15.08 -1.28 -5.99
CA LYS A 53 15.95 -0.99 -7.13
C LYS A 53 17.05 -2.05 -7.21
N ASN A 54 17.63 -2.22 -8.38
CA ASN A 54 18.82 -3.05 -8.49
C ASN A 54 20.00 -2.38 -7.75
N PRO A 55 20.94 -3.16 -7.17
CA PRO A 55 22.14 -2.62 -6.49
C PRO A 55 22.87 -1.55 -7.32
N ASP A 56 22.97 -1.78 -8.64
CA ASP A 56 23.65 -0.91 -9.60
C ASP A 56 22.97 0.46 -9.78
N GLU A 57 21.67 0.55 -9.46
CA GLU A 57 20.89 1.79 -9.48
C GLU A 57 21.06 2.61 -8.18
N TYR A 58 21.60 2.01 -7.11
CA TYR A 58 21.91 2.72 -5.85
C TYR A 58 23.31 3.33 -5.88
N ASN A 59 24.33 2.59 -6.36
CA ASN A 59 25.69 3.09 -6.53
C ASN A 59 26.54 2.11 -7.38
N VAL A 60 27.33 2.61 -8.34
CA VAL A 60 28.17 1.78 -9.25
C VAL A 60 29.19 0.94 -8.46
N SER A 61 29.56 1.34 -7.24
CA SER A 61 30.48 0.59 -6.38
C SER A 61 29.87 -0.64 -5.70
N LEU A 62 28.59 -0.95 -5.93
CA LEU A 62 27.91 -2.12 -5.35
C LEU A 62 27.93 -3.36 -6.27
N GLU A 63 28.49 -3.24 -7.49
CA GLU A 63 28.67 -4.37 -8.43
C GLU A 63 29.58 -5.48 -7.84
N GLU A 64 30.42 -5.18 -6.85
CA GLU A 64 31.30 -6.15 -6.19
C GLU A 64 30.67 -6.66 -4.88
N MET A 65 29.64 -7.52 -4.98
CA MET A 65 29.16 -8.27 -3.82
C MET A 65 30.17 -9.37 -3.43
N GLU A 66 31.12 -9.04 -2.55
CA GLU A 66 31.85 -10.05 -1.79
C GLU A 66 30.88 -10.83 -0.88
N LEU A 67 31.01 -12.16 -0.85
CA LEU A 67 30.17 -13.15 -0.15
C LEU A 67 29.99 -12.96 1.38
N GLY A 68 30.45 -11.85 1.96
CA GLY A 68 30.43 -11.58 3.40
C GLY A 68 29.53 -10.42 3.87
N GLN A 69 28.94 -9.61 2.97
CA GLN A 69 28.16 -8.43 3.38
C GLN A 69 26.65 -8.70 3.47
N SER A 70 26.17 -8.79 4.72
CA SER A 70 24.75 -8.87 5.15
C SER A 70 23.96 -7.62 4.73
N PRO A 71 22.65 -7.71 4.39
CA PRO A 71 22.01 -6.70 3.54
C PRO A 71 21.83 -5.35 4.23
N TYR A 72 22.45 -4.34 3.61
CA TYR A 72 22.32 -2.93 3.96
C TYR A 72 20.89 -2.44 3.69
N TYR A 73 20.15 -2.13 4.76
CA TYR A 73 18.97 -1.27 4.68
C TYR A 73 19.42 0.18 4.79
N SER A 74 19.56 0.89 3.66
CA SER A 74 19.64 2.36 3.67
C SER A 74 18.22 2.92 3.66
N GLY A 75 17.75 3.34 4.83
CA GLY A 75 16.46 3.98 4.99
C GLY A 75 16.48 5.41 4.46
N GLU A 76 16.01 5.61 3.23
CA GLU A 76 15.27 6.79 2.78
C GLU A 76 14.29 6.32 1.69
N PHE A 77 12.98 6.43 1.97
CA PHE A 77 11.87 6.16 1.04
C PHE A 77 11.22 7.49 0.64
#